data_AF-A0A1E5WHX9-F1
#
_entry.id   AF-A0A1E5WHX9-F1
#
_cell.length_a   1.000
_cell.length_b   1.000
_cell.length_c   1.000
_cell.angle_alpha   90.00
_cell.angle_beta   90.00
_cell.angle_gamma   90.00
#
_symmetry.space_group_name_H-M   'P 1'
#
loop_
_entity.id
_entity.type
_entity.pdbx_description
1 polymer ?
#
loop_
_entity_poly.entity_id
_entity_poly.type
_entity_poly.pdbx_seq_one_letter_code
_entity_poly.pdbx_strand_id
1 'polypeptide(L)'
;MAPGAAQAGAGGSARARVVPAAVTVTCTRVHVVREGETCASVARDARLTLAQFMVLNKDSSISCAGVLPHGRWVCVGGTAIDIGS
;
A
#
# COMPACT_ATOMS: atom_id res chain seq x y z
N MET A 1 32.03 15.93 31.60
CA MET A 1 33.24 16.33 30.88
C MET A 1 33.52 15.24 29.85
N ALA A 2 33.32 15.54 28.56
CA ALA A 2 33.78 14.71 27.44
C ALA A 2 35.33 14.85 27.33
N PRO A 3 36.07 14.05 26.50
CA PRO A 3 35.91 14.05 25.04
C PRO A 3 36.29 12.73 24.31
N GLY A 4 36.02 12.72 23.00
CA GLY A 4 36.48 11.69 22.06
C GLY A 4 35.60 11.73 20.80
N ALA A 5 35.69 12.80 20.00
CA ALA A 5 36.60 12.97 18.86
C ALA A 5 35.85 12.73 17.55
N ALA A 6 36.02 13.69 16.64
CA ALA A 6 35.24 13.94 15.45
C ALA A 6 35.38 12.88 14.35
N GLN A 7 34.38 12.83 13.47
CA GLN A 7 34.65 12.83 12.04
C GLN A 7 33.80 13.88 11.33
N ALA A 8 34.50 14.82 10.69
CA ALA A 8 33.98 15.74 9.70
C ALA A 8 34.08 15.07 8.33
N GLY A 9 33.02 15.16 7.53
CA GLY A 9 33.00 14.75 6.14
C GLY A 9 31.99 15.61 5.39
N ALA A 10 32.47 16.68 4.79
CA ALA A 10 31.72 17.56 3.93
C ALA A 10 31.35 16.89 2.60
N GLY A 11 30.23 17.32 2.01
CA GLY A 11 30.11 17.37 0.56
C GLY A 11 29.02 16.49 -0.03
N GLY A 12 28.01 17.16 -0.60
CA GLY A 12 27.14 16.58 -1.60
C GLY A 12 25.71 16.41 -1.14
N SER A 13 24.90 17.47 -1.28
CA SER A 13 23.44 17.36 -1.34
C SER A 13 23.04 16.66 -2.64
N ALA A 14 23.40 15.37 -2.78
CA ALA A 14 22.64 14.48 -3.61
C ALA A 14 21.41 14.15 -2.77
N ARG A 15 20.28 14.81 -3.06
CA ARG A 15 18.99 14.26 -2.69
C ARG A 15 18.95 12.87 -3.33
N ALA A 16 19.34 11.84 -2.59
CA ALA A 16 19.04 10.47 -2.93
C ALA A 16 17.55 10.51 -3.19
N ARG A 17 17.16 10.38 -4.47
CA ARG A 17 15.77 10.28 -4.82
C ARG A 17 15.38 8.96 -4.18
N VAL A 18 14.73 9.03 -3.02
CA VAL A 18 13.97 7.90 -2.50
C VAL A 18 12.94 7.67 -3.59
N VAL A 19 13.28 6.79 -4.52
CA VAL A 19 12.31 6.29 -5.48
C VAL A 19 11.33 5.55 -4.58
N PRO A 20 10.04 5.94 -4.54
CA PRO A 20 9.06 5.15 -3.82
C PRO A 20 9.20 3.72 -4.32
N ALA A 21 9.39 2.76 -3.42
CA ALA A 21 9.45 1.36 -3.80
C ALA A 21 8.25 1.06 -4.68
N ALA A 22 8.50 0.63 -5.92
CA ALA A 22 7.43 0.26 -6.81
C ALA A 22 6.87 -1.07 -6.28
N VAL A 23 5.66 -1.01 -5.74
CA VAL A 23 4.93 -2.20 -5.32
C VAL A 23 4.13 -2.68 -6.52
N THR A 24 4.48 -3.86 -7.03
CA THR A 24 3.69 -4.55 -8.05
C THR A 24 2.68 -5.46 -7.35
N VAL A 25 1.40 -5.27 -7.65
CA VAL A 25 0.32 -6.09 -7.09
C VAL A 25 -0.12 -7.12 -8.12
N THR A 26 -0.09 -8.40 -7.73
CA THR A 26 -0.73 -9.48 -8.49
C THR A 26 -2.00 -9.89 -7.77
N CYS A 27 -3.15 -9.60 -8.37
CA CYS A 27 -4.46 -9.93 -7.83
C CYS A 27 -4.84 -11.37 -8.21
N THR A 28 -4.99 -12.25 -7.21
CA THR A 28 -5.34 -13.66 -7.42
C THR A 28 -6.77 -13.98 -7.01
N ARG A 29 -7.40 -13.11 -6.20
CA ARG A 29 -8.81 -13.21 -5.83
C ARG A 29 -9.48 -11.85 -5.92
N VAL A 30 -10.62 -11.84 -6.60
CA VAL A 30 -11.46 -10.67 -6.83
C VAL A 30 -12.76 -10.81 -6.05
N HIS A 31 -13.22 -9.71 -5.46
CA HIS A 31 -14.55 -9.56 -4.89
C HIS A 31 -15.32 -8.53 -5.72
N VAL A 32 -16.58 -8.84 -6.02
CA VAL A 32 -17.51 -7.89 -6.64
C VAL A 32 -18.31 -7.25 -5.51
N VAL A 33 -18.15 -5.95 -5.36
CA VAL A 33 -18.78 -5.16 -4.30
C VAL A 33 -20.30 -5.29 -4.38
N ARG A 34 -20.90 -5.66 -3.25
CA ARG A 34 -22.34 -5.71 -3.03
C ARG A 34 -22.83 -4.37 -2.48
N GLU A 35 -24.14 -4.18 -2.53
CA GLU A 35 -24.76 -2.94 -2.06
C GLU A 35 -24.47 -2.71 -0.57
N GLY A 36 -24.06 -1.49 -0.22
CA GLY A 36 -23.77 -1.09 1.16
C GLY A 36 -22.39 -1.50 1.70
N GLU A 37 -21.57 -2.21 0.92
CA GLU A 37 -20.23 -2.61 1.38
C GLU A 37 -19.24 -1.44 1.40
N THR A 38 -18.29 -1.49 2.33
CA THR A 38 -17.19 -0.52 2.48
C THR A 38 -15.85 -1.26 2.35
N CYS A 39 -14.75 -0.52 2.19
CA CYS A 39 -13.42 -1.14 2.23
C CYS A 39 -13.19 -1.94 3.52
N ALA A 40 -13.70 -1.46 4.66
CA ALA A 40 -13.54 -2.13 5.95
C ALA A 40 -14.35 -3.44 6.02
N SER A 41 -15.59 -3.47 5.52
CA SER A 41 -16.39 -4.72 5.53
C SER A 41 -15.78 -5.77 4.61
N VAL A 42 -15.44 -5.39 3.37
CA VAL A 42 -14.85 -6.31 2.39
C VAL A 42 -13.48 -6.83 2.86
N ALA A 43 -12.64 -5.95 3.43
CA ALA A 43 -11.35 -6.38 3.99
C ALA A 43 -11.53 -7.38 5.13
N ARG A 44 -12.47 -7.13 6.05
CA ARG A 44 -12.75 -8.04 7.18
C ARG A 44 -13.24 -9.40 6.70
N ASP A 45 -14.16 -9.43 5.74
CA ASP A 45 -14.69 -10.68 5.17
C ASP A 45 -13.60 -11.48 4.44
N ALA A 46 -12.67 -10.77 3.79
CA ALA A 46 -11.48 -11.32 3.17
C ALA A 46 -10.37 -11.72 4.15
N ARG A 47 -10.53 -11.45 5.46
CA ARG A 47 -9.51 -11.62 6.51
C ARG A 47 -8.23 -10.83 6.26
N LEU A 48 -8.38 -9.63 5.70
CA LEU A 48 -7.33 -8.66 5.47
C LEU A 48 -7.43 -7.50 6.45
N THR A 49 -6.30 -6.88 6.78
CA THR A 49 -6.33 -5.53 7.35
C THR A 49 -6.73 -4.52 6.27
N LEU A 50 -7.27 -3.37 6.68
CA LEU A 50 -7.59 -2.28 5.74
C LEU A 50 -6.35 -1.85 4.95
N ALA A 51 -5.18 -1.81 5.59
CA ALA A 51 -3.92 -1.47 4.93
C ALA A 51 -3.54 -2.48 3.84
N GLN A 52 -3.66 -3.79 4.13
CA GLN A 52 -3.42 -4.84 3.13
C GLN A 52 -4.39 -4.74 1.95
N PHE A 53 -5.68 -4.52 2.23
CA PHE A 53 -6.69 -4.31 1.19
C PHE A 53 -6.37 -3.07 0.34
N MET A 54 -5.94 -1.97 0.95
CA MET A 54 -5.54 -0.76 0.23
C MET A 54 -4.30 -0.98 -0.64
N VAL A 55 -3.31 -1.74 -0.16
CA VAL A 55 -2.13 -2.11 -0.96
C VAL A 55 -2.58 -2.93 -2.18
N LEU A 56 -3.43 -3.94 -1.99
CA LEU A 56 -3.96 -4.76 -3.09
C LEU A 56 -4.77 -3.97 -4.13
N ASN A 57 -5.27 -2.79 -3.77
CA ASN A 57 -6.09 -1.96 -4.65
C ASN A 57 -5.45 -0.58 -4.93
N LYS A 58 -4.15 -0.43 -4.64
CA LYS A 58 -3.40 0.83 -4.80
C LYS A 58 -3.51 1.39 -6.21
N ASP A 59 -3.44 0.52 -7.21
CA ASP A 59 -3.41 0.92 -8.62
C ASP A 59 -4.84 1.08 -9.21
N SER A 60 -5.88 0.63 -8.49
CA SER A 60 -7.27 0.61 -8.98
C SER A 60 -8.08 1.87 -8.65
N SER A 61 -7.44 2.90 -8.09
CA SER A 61 -8.07 4.17 -7.69
C SER A 61 -9.36 4.00 -6.87
N ILE A 62 -9.35 3.05 -5.92
CA ILE A 62 -10.44 2.86 -4.98
C ILE A 62 -10.48 3.99 -3.94
N SER A 63 -11.67 4.48 -3.61
CA SER A 63 -11.87 5.41 -2.50
C SER A 63 -12.51 4.68 -1.32
N CYS A 64 -11.85 4.70 -0.18
CA CYS A 64 -12.36 4.16 1.08
C CYS A 64 -13.05 5.21 1.95
N ALA A 65 -13.44 6.35 1.39
CA ALA A 65 -14.13 7.43 2.10
C ALA A 65 -15.61 7.12 2.41
N GLY A 66 -16.15 5.99 1.94
CA GLY A 66 -17.54 5.61 2.15
C GLY A 66 -17.89 4.25 1.57
N VAL A 67 -19.16 4.11 1.15
CA VAL A 67 -19.67 2.91 0.49
C VAL A 67 -19.03 2.77 -0.88
N LEU A 68 -18.59 1.55 -1.19
CA LEU A 68 -18.01 1.23 -2.48
C LEU A 68 -19.11 1.12 -3.55
N PRO A 69 -18.83 1.51 -4.81
CA PRO A 69 -19.82 1.39 -5.88
C PRO A 69 -20.22 -0.07 -6.08
N HIS A 70 -21.53 -0.35 -6.08
CA HIS A 70 -22.06 -1.67 -6.39
C HIS A 70 -21.54 -2.17 -7.76
N GLY A 71 -21.13 -3.44 -7.83
CA GLY A 71 -20.59 -4.05 -9.03
C GLY A 71 -19.11 -3.73 -9.31
N ARG A 72 -18.47 -2.87 -8.50
CA ARG A 72 -17.03 -2.62 -8.60
C ARG A 72 -16.24 -3.87 -8.24
N TRP A 73 -15.18 -4.14 -9.00
CA TRP A 73 -14.23 -5.20 -8.69
C TRP A 73 -13.12 -4.68 -7.79
N VAL A 74 -12.82 -5.44 -6.74
CA VAL A 74 -11.74 -5.16 -5.80
C VAL A 74 -10.92 -6.42 -5.53
N CYS A 75 -9.64 -6.24 -5.31
CA CYS A 75 -8.72 -7.33 -4.98
C CYS A 75 -8.77 -7.65 -3.49
N VAL A 76 -9.04 -8.91 -3.19
CA VAL A 76 -9.16 -9.46 -1.82
C VAL A 76 -8.16 -10.59 -1.55
N GLY A 77 -7.27 -10.85 -2.50
CA GLY A 77 -6.18 -11.78 -2.36
C GLY A 77 -5.17 -11.59 -3.49
N GLY A 78 -3.91 -11.77 -3.16
CA GLY A 78 -2.82 -11.48 -4.08
C GLY A 78 -1.49 -11.41 -3.38
N THR A 79 -0.46 -11.12 -4.16
CA THR A 79 0.89 -10.82 -3.67
C THR A 79 1.23 -9.38 -4.03
N ALA A 80 1.67 -8.62 -3.05
CA ALA A 80 2.30 -7.32 -3.25
C ALA A 80 3.81 -7.55 -3.16
N ILE A 81 4.52 -7.33 -4.27
CA ILE A 81 5.96 -7.51 -4.36
C ILE A 81 6.59 -6.12 -4.45
N ASP A 82 7.43 -5.80 -3.47
CA ASP A 82 8.27 -4.60 -3.49
C ASP A 82 9.47 -4.85 -4.42
N ILE A 83 9.46 -4.33 -5.65
CA ILE A 83 10.54 -4.55 -6.63
C ILE A 83 11.76 -3.63 -6.40
N GLY A 84 11.92 -3.09 -5.19
CA GLY A 84 12.85 -2.00 -4.88
C GLY A 84 13.98 -2.38 -3.91
N SER A 85 14.55 -3.57 -4.01
CA SER A 85 15.74 -4.01 -3.25
C SER A 85 16.94 -4.24 -4.16
#